data_AF-A0A7K2Q1K3-F1
#
_entry.id   AF-A0A7K2Q1K3-F1
#
_cell.length_a   1.000
_cell.length_b   1.000
_cell.length_c   1.000
_cell.angle_alpha   90.00
_cell.angle_beta   90.00
_cell.angle_gamma   90.00
#
_symmetry.space_group_name_H-M   'P 1'
#
loop_
_entity.id
_entity.type
_entity.pdbx_description
1 polymer ?
#
loop_
_entity_poly.entity_id
_entity_poly.type
_entity_poly.pdbx_seq_one_letter_code
_entity_poly.pdbx_strand_id
1 'polypeptide(L)'
;LTLKDAGVGCTLYEANPSRVGGRMWSQRSLWAYGQTSEIGGELIDTSHKKILELCRRFNLPTEDFLGGGPNGAEEVLWFGGTYYSRTQADADFNAVYQALHRDLQNAGEVSWNATTPAGTALDNMTLYEWIETRIPGGHGSQLGRFIDVAYTVEYGADTDQQSALALVLLMGYQPNPGNFNVWGLSNERYHIIGGNDRLPNAIAQALPAGSLVMGRELVAVR
;
A
#
# COMPACT_ATOMS: atom_id res chain seq x y z
N LEU A 1 17.74 12.71 -3.93
CA LEU A 1 19.16 12.87 -3.53
C LEU A 1 20.14 12.31 -4.55
N THR A 2 19.80 11.29 -5.33
CA THR A 2 20.68 10.69 -6.36
C THR A 2 21.43 11.71 -7.22
N LEU A 3 20.72 12.68 -7.82
CA LEU A 3 21.35 13.73 -8.64
C LEU A 3 22.32 14.61 -7.83
N LYS A 4 21.88 15.07 -6.66
CA LYS A 4 22.71 15.84 -5.72
C LYS A 4 23.98 15.07 -5.34
N ASP A 5 23.84 13.80 -4.97
CA ASP A 5 24.97 12.95 -4.55
C ASP A 5 25.94 12.68 -5.72
N ALA A 6 25.46 12.74 -6.96
CA ALA A 6 26.28 12.69 -8.18
C ALA A 6 26.85 14.06 -8.61
N GLY A 7 26.61 15.13 -7.84
CA GLY A 7 27.06 16.50 -8.18
C GLY A 7 26.28 17.15 -9.33
N VAL A 8 25.14 16.58 -9.73
CA VAL A 8 24.28 17.14 -10.77
C VAL A 8 23.30 18.12 -10.15
N GLY A 9 23.38 19.38 -10.57
CA GLY A 9 22.44 20.43 -10.14
C GLY A 9 21.01 20.14 -10.61
N CYS A 10 20.05 20.31 -9.71
CA CYS A 10 18.63 20.19 -10.04
C CYS A 10 17.79 21.24 -9.31
N THR A 11 16.66 21.58 -9.94
CA THR A 11 15.61 22.41 -9.36
C THR A 11 14.34 21.57 -9.25
N LEU A 12 13.78 21.51 -8.04
CA LEU A 12 12.51 20.88 -7.73
C LEU A 12 11.44 21.97 -7.61
N TYR A 13 10.39 21.85 -8.40
CA TYR A 13 9.21 22.70 -8.34
C TYR A 13 8.11 21.95 -7.58
N GLU A 14 7.59 22.55 -6.51
CA GLU A 14 6.50 21.99 -5.69
C GLU A 14 5.27 22.86 -5.84
N ALA A 15 4.12 22.24 -6.16
CA ALA A 15 2.87 22.96 -6.39
C ALA A 15 2.31 23.57 -5.10
N ASN A 16 2.44 22.88 -3.97
CA ASN A 16 1.99 23.40 -2.69
C ASN A 16 2.89 24.58 -2.25
N PRO A 17 2.33 25.74 -1.90
CA PRO A 17 3.14 26.89 -1.50
C PRO A 17 3.77 26.75 -0.11
N SER A 18 3.30 25.81 0.71
CA SER A 18 3.54 25.78 2.16
C SER A 18 4.12 24.47 2.71
N ARG A 19 4.09 23.37 1.96
CA ARG A 19 4.60 22.08 2.42
C ARG A 19 5.23 21.25 1.32
N VAL A 20 6.20 20.44 1.71
CA VAL A 20 6.69 19.30 0.92
C VAL A 20 6.05 18.00 1.43
N GLY A 21 6.22 16.91 0.67
CA GLY A 21 5.86 15.56 1.11
C GLY A 21 4.72 14.90 0.36
N GLY A 22 3.98 15.63 -0.49
CA GLY A 22 2.93 15.05 -1.33
C GLY A 22 1.89 14.32 -0.50
N ARG A 23 1.79 12.99 -0.65
CA ARG A 23 0.87 12.12 0.12
C ARG A 23 1.40 11.66 1.48
N MET A 24 2.56 12.13 1.93
CA MET A 24 3.05 11.94 3.29
C MET A 24 2.82 13.24 4.07
N TRP A 25 1.89 13.21 5.04
CA TRP A 25 1.50 14.38 5.82
C TRP A 25 1.07 13.96 7.22
N SER A 26 1.71 14.52 8.24
CA SER A 26 1.51 14.11 9.63
C SER A 26 0.93 15.26 10.48
N GLN A 27 -0.10 14.96 11.25
CA GLN A 27 -0.75 15.85 12.21
C GLN A 27 -0.11 15.69 13.60
N ARG A 28 0.31 16.81 14.20
CA ARG A 28 1.03 16.85 15.49
C ARG A 28 0.40 17.79 16.53
N SER A 29 -0.51 18.67 16.13
CA SER A 29 -1.10 19.70 17.00
C SER A 29 -2.48 19.32 17.53
N LEU A 30 -3.13 18.31 16.97
CA LEU A 30 -4.49 17.91 17.37
C LEU A 30 -4.52 17.07 18.65
N TRP A 31 -3.48 16.28 18.89
CA TRP A 31 -3.48 15.26 19.94
C TRP A 31 -2.71 15.68 21.18
N ALA A 32 -3.16 15.24 22.35
CA ALA A 32 -2.47 15.45 23.61
C ALA A 32 -1.19 14.60 23.71
N TYR A 33 -0.35 14.91 24.71
CA TYR A 33 0.83 14.10 25.08
C TYR A 33 1.86 13.89 23.96
N GLY A 34 1.91 14.79 22.97
CA GLY A 34 2.87 14.72 21.87
C GLY A 34 2.56 13.62 20.85
N GLN A 35 1.34 13.10 20.83
CA GLN A 35 0.91 12.12 19.84
C GLN A 35 0.86 12.71 18.44
N THR A 36 1.12 11.85 17.45
CA THR A 36 1.10 12.17 16.03
C THR A 36 0.14 11.22 15.34
N SER A 37 -0.58 11.70 14.33
CA SER A 37 -1.33 10.84 13.42
C SER A 37 -0.94 11.13 11.98
N GLU A 38 -0.86 10.11 11.15
CA GLU A 38 -0.73 10.31 9.71
C GLU A 38 -2.09 10.70 9.11
N ILE A 39 -2.07 11.72 8.27
CA ILE A 39 -3.21 12.07 7.40
C ILE A 39 -3.08 11.35 6.05
N GLY A 40 -1.84 11.03 5.67
CA GLY A 40 -1.51 10.33 4.43
C GLY A 40 -0.85 8.98 4.69
N GLY A 41 0.12 8.60 3.84
CA GLY A 41 0.77 7.29 3.92
C GLY A 41 1.55 7.08 5.23
N GLU A 42 1.23 6.01 5.94
CA GLU A 42 1.78 5.66 7.26
C GLU A 42 2.71 4.44 7.23
N LEU A 43 2.26 3.36 6.60
CA LEU A 43 2.85 2.05 6.83
C LEU A 43 4.04 1.79 5.89
N ILE A 44 5.11 1.24 6.45
CA ILE A 44 6.39 0.94 5.79
C ILE A 44 6.71 -0.54 5.98
N ASP A 45 6.70 -1.29 4.89
CA ASP A 45 7.10 -2.69 4.91
C ASP A 45 8.56 -2.92 5.29
N THR A 46 8.80 -4.10 5.82
CA THR A 46 10.16 -4.63 6.00
C THR A 46 10.92 -4.73 4.66
N SER A 47 10.22 -4.91 3.55
CA SER A 47 10.78 -5.00 2.19
C SER A 47 11.17 -3.63 1.61
N HIS A 48 10.66 -2.51 2.15
CA HIS A 48 10.91 -1.15 1.66
C HIS A 48 12.33 -0.65 2.02
N LYS A 49 13.37 -1.28 1.47
CA LYS A 49 14.77 -1.02 1.85
C LYS A 49 15.19 0.42 1.64
N LYS A 50 14.71 1.07 0.58
CA LYS A 50 15.13 2.44 0.22
C LYS A 50 14.60 3.49 1.20
N ILE A 51 13.33 3.43 1.57
CA ILE A 51 12.77 4.39 2.54
C ILE A 51 13.41 4.19 3.92
N LEU A 52 13.63 2.93 4.34
CA LEU A 52 14.32 2.61 5.59
C LEU A 52 15.80 3.08 5.57
N GLU A 53 16.49 2.96 4.44
CA GLU A 53 17.85 3.50 4.26
C GLU A 53 17.88 5.02 4.38
N LEU A 54 16.92 5.72 3.77
CA LEU A 54 16.81 7.17 3.90
C LEU A 54 16.48 7.59 5.34
N CYS A 55 15.63 6.84 6.05
CA CYS A 55 15.38 7.07 7.47
C CYS A 55 16.69 6.99 8.28
N ARG A 56 17.50 5.94 8.07
CA ARG A 56 18.83 5.82 8.69
C ARG A 56 19.76 6.97 8.31
N ARG A 57 19.81 7.35 7.03
CA ARG A 57 20.64 8.46 6.54
C ARG A 57 20.32 9.77 7.26
N PHE A 58 19.06 10.03 7.57
CA PHE A 58 18.59 11.24 8.24
C PHE A 58 18.38 11.07 9.74
N ASN A 59 18.83 9.95 10.31
CA ASN A 59 18.66 9.62 11.71
C ASN A 59 17.20 9.76 12.19
N LEU A 60 16.26 9.32 11.34
CA LEU A 60 14.84 9.28 11.62
C LEU A 60 14.50 7.89 12.19
N PRO A 61 14.13 7.79 13.47
CA PRO A 61 13.79 6.51 14.08
C PRO A 61 12.45 6.00 13.54
N THR A 62 12.39 4.69 13.30
CA THR A 62 11.17 3.96 12.94
C THR A 62 10.74 3.08 14.10
N GLU A 63 9.45 2.98 14.37
CA GLU A 63 8.91 2.04 15.36
C GLU A 63 8.17 0.88 14.69
N ASP A 64 8.19 -0.28 15.34
CA ASP A 64 7.51 -1.50 14.90
C ASP A 64 6.03 -1.42 15.29
N PHE A 65 5.22 -0.88 14.39
CA PHE A 65 3.78 -0.74 14.55
C PHE A 65 3.10 -2.12 14.66
N LEU A 66 3.42 -3.03 13.74
CA LEU A 66 2.86 -4.38 13.72
C LEU A 66 3.21 -5.15 15.01
N GLY A 67 4.45 -5.04 15.46
CA GLY A 67 4.93 -5.67 16.70
C GLY A 67 4.49 -4.99 17.99
N GLY A 68 3.80 -3.84 17.92
CA GLY A 68 3.37 -3.08 19.09
C GLY A 68 2.10 -3.61 19.76
N GLY A 69 1.35 -4.49 19.09
CA GLY A 69 0.13 -5.11 19.62
C GLY A 69 0.40 -6.23 20.64
N PRO A 70 -0.61 -6.65 21.43
CA PRO A 70 -0.52 -7.84 22.26
C PRO A 70 -0.16 -9.09 21.45
N ASN A 71 0.58 -10.02 22.04
CA ASN A 71 0.88 -11.30 21.41
C ASN A 71 -0.41 -12.04 21.02
N GLY A 72 -0.52 -12.41 19.75
CA GLY A 72 -1.71 -13.08 19.20
C GLY A 72 -2.89 -12.16 18.91
N ALA A 73 -2.68 -10.83 18.90
CA ALA A 73 -3.68 -9.92 18.37
C ALA A 73 -3.89 -10.18 16.87
N GLU A 74 -5.16 -10.27 16.48
CA GLU A 74 -5.60 -10.48 15.11
C GLU A 74 -6.61 -9.39 14.73
N GLU A 75 -6.79 -9.18 13.44
CA GLU A 75 -7.85 -8.34 12.90
C GLU A 75 -9.24 -8.85 13.32
N VAL A 76 -10.16 -7.92 13.54
CA VAL A 76 -11.56 -8.25 13.85
C VAL A 76 -12.38 -8.15 12.57
N LEU A 77 -12.79 -9.29 12.04
CA LEU A 77 -13.65 -9.35 10.85
C LEU A 77 -15.12 -9.50 11.29
N TRP A 78 -15.98 -8.61 10.80
CA TRP A 78 -17.41 -8.59 11.09
C TRP A 78 -18.21 -8.44 9.80
N PHE A 79 -18.85 -9.52 9.37
CA PHE A 79 -19.59 -9.57 8.10
C PHE A 79 -20.95 -10.22 8.33
N GLY A 80 -21.99 -9.66 7.71
CA GLY A 80 -23.35 -10.24 7.80
C GLY A 80 -23.95 -10.26 9.21
N GLY A 81 -23.49 -9.39 10.12
CA GLY A 81 -24.00 -9.33 11.49
C GLY A 81 -23.42 -10.37 12.45
N THR A 82 -22.31 -11.02 12.10
CA THR A 82 -21.59 -11.95 12.96
C THR A 82 -20.08 -11.76 12.84
N TYR A 83 -19.33 -12.24 13.84
CA TYR A 83 -17.88 -12.35 13.75
C TYR A 83 -17.50 -13.42 12.72
N TYR A 84 -16.52 -13.09 11.90
CA TYR A 84 -15.85 -13.99 10.97
C TYR A 84 -14.45 -14.27 11.51
N SER A 85 -14.25 -15.43 12.12
CA SER A 85 -12.94 -15.74 12.73
C SER A 85 -11.84 -15.86 11.68
N ARG A 86 -10.61 -15.46 12.01
CA ARG A 86 -9.45 -15.64 11.13
C ARG A 86 -9.25 -17.09 10.68
N THR A 87 -9.43 -18.06 11.56
CA THR A 87 -9.36 -19.49 11.23
C THR A 87 -10.38 -19.89 10.14
N GLN A 88 -11.59 -19.36 10.18
CA GLN A 88 -12.59 -19.61 9.13
C GLN A 88 -12.19 -18.93 7.83
N ALA A 89 -11.63 -17.71 7.89
CA ALA A 89 -11.11 -17.04 6.70
C ALA A 89 -10.02 -17.84 6.00
N ASP A 90 -9.05 -18.35 6.77
CA ASP A 90 -7.99 -19.21 6.24
C ASP A 90 -8.55 -20.50 5.64
N ALA A 91 -9.55 -21.11 6.28
CA ALA A 91 -10.21 -22.31 5.78
C ALA A 91 -10.93 -22.05 4.44
N ASP A 92 -11.67 -20.95 4.33
CA ASP A 92 -12.41 -20.56 3.13
C ASP A 92 -11.45 -20.21 1.99
N PHE A 93 -10.32 -19.56 2.30
CA PHE A 93 -9.32 -19.16 1.31
C PHE A 93 -8.63 -20.34 0.62
N ASN A 94 -8.55 -21.52 1.26
CA ASN A 94 -7.98 -22.72 0.64
C ASN A 94 -8.66 -23.09 -0.68
N ALA A 95 -9.97 -22.84 -0.81
CA ALA A 95 -10.72 -23.08 -2.04
C ALA A 95 -10.39 -22.08 -3.16
N VAL A 96 -9.87 -20.91 -2.80
CA VAL A 96 -9.55 -19.79 -3.72
C VAL A 96 -8.09 -19.81 -4.15
N TYR A 97 -7.17 -20.27 -3.27
CA TYR A 97 -5.74 -20.16 -3.47
C TYR A 97 -5.26 -20.70 -4.82
N GLN A 98 -5.73 -21.87 -5.25
CA GLN A 98 -5.31 -22.44 -6.53
C GLN A 98 -5.77 -21.62 -7.74
N ALA A 99 -6.95 -20.99 -7.66
CA ALA A 99 -7.44 -20.13 -8.73
C ALA A 99 -6.62 -18.83 -8.80
N LEU A 100 -6.37 -18.21 -7.64
CA LEU A 100 -5.51 -17.02 -7.52
C LEU A 100 -4.09 -17.30 -8.02
N HIS A 101 -3.48 -18.39 -7.59
CA HIS A 101 -2.12 -18.75 -7.98
C HIS A 101 -2.02 -19.01 -9.48
N ARG A 102 -2.99 -19.70 -10.07
CA ARG A 102 -3.06 -19.89 -11.53
C ARG A 102 -3.23 -18.57 -12.27
N ASP A 103 -4.11 -17.69 -11.80
CA ASP A 103 -4.32 -16.38 -12.40
C ASP A 103 -3.01 -15.56 -12.37
N LEU A 104 -2.26 -15.59 -11.25
CA LEU A 104 -0.95 -14.94 -11.13
C LEU A 104 0.08 -15.51 -12.11
N GLN A 105 0.23 -16.83 -12.17
CA GLN A 105 1.20 -17.48 -13.07
C GLN A 105 0.88 -17.19 -14.54
N ASN A 106 -0.40 -17.23 -14.91
CA ASN A 106 -0.84 -16.99 -16.28
C ASN A 106 -0.75 -15.51 -16.66
N ALA A 107 -0.98 -14.58 -15.72
CA ALA A 107 -0.82 -13.15 -15.96
C ALA A 107 0.62 -12.84 -16.41
N GLY A 108 1.60 -13.53 -15.83
CA GLY A 108 3.01 -13.32 -16.13
C GLY A 108 3.47 -11.92 -15.75
N GLU A 109 4.56 -11.46 -16.37
CA GLU A 109 5.00 -10.08 -16.22
C GLU A 109 4.12 -9.14 -17.05
N VAL A 110 3.52 -8.16 -16.37
CA VAL A 110 2.68 -7.13 -16.99
C VAL A 110 3.34 -5.77 -16.84
N SER A 111 3.42 -5.03 -17.93
CA SER A 111 3.90 -3.65 -17.99
C SER A 111 3.05 -2.82 -18.95
N TRP A 112 3.24 -1.50 -18.97
CA TRP A 112 2.44 -0.58 -19.79
C TRP A 112 2.46 -0.89 -21.30
N ASN A 113 3.48 -1.60 -21.79
CA ASN A 113 3.63 -1.95 -23.21
C ASN A 113 3.82 -3.46 -23.47
N ALA A 114 3.69 -4.32 -22.46
CA ALA A 114 3.84 -5.76 -22.62
C ALA A 114 2.93 -6.50 -21.64
N THR A 115 2.09 -7.39 -22.18
CA THR A 115 1.15 -8.20 -21.41
C THR A 115 1.03 -9.59 -22.02
N THR A 116 0.58 -10.56 -21.22
CA THR A 116 0.08 -11.84 -21.73
C THR A 116 -1.41 -11.73 -22.09
N PRO A 117 -1.99 -12.66 -22.87
CA PRO A 117 -3.43 -12.71 -23.07
C PRO A 117 -4.22 -12.84 -21.77
N ALA A 118 -3.71 -13.60 -20.78
CA ALA A 118 -4.35 -13.75 -19.48
C ALA A 118 -4.22 -12.49 -18.61
N GLY A 119 -3.06 -11.81 -18.65
CA GLY A 119 -2.88 -10.52 -17.99
C GLY A 119 -3.85 -9.47 -18.54
N THR A 120 -3.99 -9.38 -19.87
CA THR A 120 -4.99 -8.52 -20.52
C THR A 120 -6.43 -8.89 -20.13
N ALA A 121 -6.73 -10.18 -20.04
CA ALA A 121 -8.06 -10.64 -19.65
C ALA A 121 -8.39 -10.30 -18.18
N LEU A 122 -7.43 -10.41 -17.27
CA LEU A 122 -7.58 -9.99 -15.88
C LEU A 122 -7.66 -8.46 -15.76
N ASP A 123 -6.95 -7.72 -16.61
CA ASP A 123 -6.97 -6.26 -16.56
C ASP A 123 -8.28 -5.66 -17.09
N ASN A 124 -8.94 -6.37 -18.01
CA ASN A 124 -10.28 -6.05 -18.49
C ASN A 124 -11.42 -6.61 -17.62
N MET A 125 -11.09 -7.39 -16.59
CA MET A 125 -12.04 -7.93 -15.61
C MET A 125 -12.05 -7.04 -14.39
N THR A 126 -13.23 -6.70 -13.88
CA THR A 126 -13.31 -5.97 -12.61
C THR A 126 -12.93 -6.86 -11.44
N LEU A 127 -12.40 -6.28 -10.37
CA LEU A 127 -12.13 -7.02 -9.13
C LEU A 127 -13.43 -7.63 -8.57
N TYR A 128 -14.55 -6.92 -8.68
CA TYR A 128 -15.87 -7.43 -8.34
C TYR A 128 -16.21 -8.73 -9.08
N GLU A 129 -16.03 -8.77 -10.42
CA GLU A 129 -16.26 -9.98 -11.23
C GLU A 129 -15.29 -11.11 -10.87
N TRP A 130 -14.04 -10.77 -10.50
CA TRP A 130 -13.09 -11.75 -10.03
C TRP A 130 -13.59 -12.43 -8.73
N ILE A 131 -14.10 -11.65 -7.77
CA ILE A 131 -14.71 -12.19 -6.55
C ILE A 131 -15.88 -13.11 -6.90
N GLU A 132 -16.81 -12.67 -7.76
CA GLU A 132 -17.98 -13.46 -8.15
C GLU A 132 -17.62 -14.79 -8.82
N THR A 133 -16.51 -14.83 -9.56
CA THR A 133 -16.14 -16.01 -10.35
C THR A 133 -15.11 -16.92 -9.68
N ARG A 134 -14.30 -16.41 -8.75
CA ARG A 134 -13.20 -17.16 -8.11
C ARG A 134 -13.48 -17.54 -6.67
N ILE A 135 -14.34 -16.81 -5.97
CA ILE A 135 -14.66 -17.07 -4.56
C ILE A 135 -15.97 -17.86 -4.48
N PRO A 136 -16.00 -19.04 -3.84
CA PRO A 136 -17.25 -19.76 -3.63
C PRO A 136 -18.30 -18.88 -2.94
N GLY A 137 -19.41 -18.63 -3.65
CA GLY A 137 -20.50 -17.78 -3.18
C GLY A 137 -20.32 -16.27 -3.41
N GLY A 138 -19.22 -15.82 -4.03
CA GLY A 138 -18.97 -14.43 -4.38
C GLY A 138 -19.16 -13.47 -3.19
N HIS A 139 -19.77 -12.32 -3.43
CA HIS A 139 -20.17 -11.35 -2.39
C HIS A 139 -21.31 -11.86 -1.48
N GLY A 140 -21.90 -13.02 -1.79
CA GLY A 140 -22.77 -13.75 -0.86
C GLY A 140 -22.00 -14.38 0.31
N SER A 141 -20.70 -14.64 0.15
CA SER A 141 -19.84 -15.24 1.18
C SER A 141 -19.18 -14.20 2.10
N GLN A 142 -18.74 -14.63 3.29
CA GLN A 142 -17.96 -13.75 4.18
C GLN A 142 -16.57 -13.45 3.59
N LEU A 143 -15.92 -14.42 2.95
CA LEU A 143 -14.62 -14.22 2.30
C LEU A 143 -14.70 -13.21 1.14
N GLY A 144 -15.74 -13.31 0.29
CA GLY A 144 -15.94 -12.36 -0.81
C GLY A 144 -16.14 -10.94 -0.32
N ARG A 145 -16.96 -10.76 0.73
CA ARG A 145 -17.15 -9.44 1.39
C ARG A 145 -15.88 -8.92 2.05
N PHE A 146 -15.08 -9.80 2.63
CA PHE A 146 -13.80 -9.42 3.24
C PHE A 146 -12.83 -8.88 2.18
N ILE A 147 -12.65 -9.63 1.08
CA ILE A 147 -11.76 -9.21 0.00
C ILE A 147 -12.29 -7.94 -0.69
N ASP A 148 -13.60 -7.82 -0.88
CA ASP A 148 -14.22 -6.60 -1.43
C ASP A 148 -13.86 -5.36 -0.61
N VAL A 149 -14.12 -5.38 0.70
CA VAL A 149 -13.79 -4.27 1.61
C VAL A 149 -12.27 -4.01 1.65
N ALA A 150 -11.45 -5.05 1.72
CA ALA A 150 -10.01 -4.92 1.77
C ALA A 150 -9.47 -4.14 0.54
N TYR A 151 -9.95 -4.49 -0.65
CA TYR A 151 -9.47 -3.87 -1.88
C TYR A 151 -10.10 -2.51 -2.19
N THR A 152 -11.30 -2.22 -1.67
CA THR A 152 -11.81 -0.85 -1.63
C THR A 152 -10.93 0.06 -0.79
N VAL A 153 -10.47 -0.42 0.38
CA VAL A 153 -9.59 0.35 1.28
C VAL A 153 -8.19 0.54 0.69
N GLU A 154 -7.59 -0.51 0.14
CA GLU A 154 -6.21 -0.49 -0.38
C GLU A 154 -6.04 0.46 -1.58
N TYR A 155 -6.98 0.42 -2.54
CA TYR A 155 -6.86 1.20 -3.78
C TYR A 155 -7.76 2.44 -3.82
N GLY A 156 -8.66 2.63 -2.85
CA GLY A 156 -9.46 3.84 -2.70
C GLY A 156 -10.55 4.03 -3.76
N ALA A 157 -11.03 2.94 -4.38
CA ALA A 157 -12.13 2.93 -5.34
C ALA A 157 -13.04 1.71 -5.10
N ASP A 158 -14.27 1.72 -5.61
CA ASP A 158 -15.13 0.53 -5.53
C ASP A 158 -14.60 -0.60 -6.43
N THR A 159 -14.83 -1.86 -6.07
CA THR A 159 -14.21 -3.02 -6.75
C THR A 159 -14.74 -3.27 -8.16
N ASP A 160 -15.88 -2.67 -8.52
CA ASP A 160 -16.43 -2.63 -9.88
C ASP A 160 -15.76 -1.56 -10.77
N GLN A 161 -14.91 -0.71 -10.19
CA GLN A 161 -14.10 0.30 -10.88
C GLN A 161 -12.61 -0.04 -10.89
N GLN A 162 -12.23 -1.20 -10.36
CA GLN A 162 -10.85 -1.65 -10.26
C GLN A 162 -10.59 -2.87 -11.14
N SER A 163 -9.39 -2.93 -11.72
CA SER A 163 -8.91 -4.09 -12.45
C SER A 163 -8.61 -5.26 -11.50
N ALA A 164 -9.06 -6.47 -11.84
CA ALA A 164 -8.77 -7.69 -11.09
C ALA A 164 -7.27 -8.03 -11.10
N LEU A 165 -6.53 -7.55 -12.09
CA LEU A 165 -5.09 -7.73 -12.16
C LEU A 165 -4.39 -7.13 -10.93
N ALA A 166 -4.88 -6.00 -10.39
CA ALA A 166 -4.32 -5.39 -9.19
C ALA A 166 -4.38 -6.32 -7.97
N LEU A 167 -5.53 -6.97 -7.75
CA LEU A 167 -5.70 -7.99 -6.71
C LEU A 167 -4.78 -9.17 -6.91
N VAL A 168 -4.72 -9.71 -8.14
CA VAL A 168 -3.91 -10.88 -8.45
C VAL A 168 -2.42 -10.60 -8.21
N LEU A 169 -1.93 -9.43 -8.62
CA LEU A 169 -0.53 -9.02 -8.44
C LEU A 169 -0.17 -8.65 -7.00
N LEU A 170 -1.15 -8.35 -6.14
CA LEU A 170 -0.91 -8.09 -4.72
C LEU A 170 -1.08 -9.37 -3.88
N MET A 171 -2.30 -9.88 -3.77
CA MET A 171 -2.62 -11.04 -2.91
C MET A 171 -2.06 -12.34 -3.49
N GLY A 172 -1.76 -12.44 -4.78
CA GLY A 172 -1.20 -13.66 -5.37
C GLY A 172 0.14 -14.08 -4.77
N TYR A 173 0.92 -13.14 -4.23
CA TYR A 173 2.21 -13.43 -3.57
C TYR A 173 2.01 -13.75 -2.09
N GLN A 174 1.53 -14.95 -1.81
CA GLN A 174 1.29 -15.42 -0.44
C GLN A 174 2.58 -15.90 0.25
N PRO A 175 2.93 -15.37 1.43
CA PRO A 175 4.05 -15.89 2.22
C PRO A 175 3.71 -17.24 2.86
N ASN A 176 2.44 -17.47 3.21
CA ASN A 176 1.91 -18.73 3.71
C ASN A 176 0.45 -18.91 3.27
N PRO A 177 0.12 -19.82 2.34
CA PRO A 177 -1.25 -20.00 1.86
C PRO A 177 -2.24 -20.47 2.94
N GLY A 178 -1.77 -21.20 3.96
CA GLY A 178 -2.59 -21.73 5.04
C GLY A 178 -2.89 -20.72 6.16
N ASN A 179 -2.27 -19.53 6.10
CA ASN A 179 -2.59 -18.36 6.90
C ASN A 179 -2.39 -17.16 5.97
N PHE A 180 -3.39 -16.92 5.13
CA PHE A 180 -3.23 -16.02 4.00
C PHE A 180 -3.16 -14.57 4.45
N ASN A 181 -2.40 -13.76 3.73
CA ASN A 181 -2.38 -12.33 3.92
C ASN A 181 -3.14 -11.66 2.77
N VAL A 182 -4.21 -10.91 3.06
CA VAL A 182 -4.98 -10.20 2.03
C VAL A 182 -4.12 -9.18 1.27
N TRP A 183 -3.01 -8.72 1.86
CA TRP A 183 -2.01 -7.83 1.25
C TRP A 183 -0.80 -8.54 0.62
N GLY A 184 -0.83 -9.88 0.53
CA GLY A 184 0.27 -10.67 -0.01
C GLY A 184 1.56 -10.55 0.79
N LEU A 185 2.60 -9.96 0.19
CA LEU A 185 3.92 -9.79 0.84
C LEU A 185 3.99 -8.58 1.78
N SER A 186 3.02 -7.67 1.72
CA SER A 186 3.01 -6.47 2.56
C SER A 186 2.84 -6.85 4.02
N ASN A 187 3.64 -6.25 4.89
CA ASN A 187 3.55 -6.50 6.33
C ASN A 187 3.39 -5.24 7.16
N GLU A 188 3.34 -4.07 6.52
CA GLU A 188 2.89 -2.81 7.11
C GLU A 188 3.59 -2.47 8.44
N ARG A 189 4.85 -2.90 8.56
CA ARG A 189 5.46 -3.13 9.87
C ARG A 189 5.86 -1.86 10.60
N TYR A 190 6.34 -0.87 9.87
CA TYR A 190 7.00 0.29 10.45
C TYR A 190 6.29 1.60 10.10
N HIS A 191 6.56 2.62 10.89
CA HIS A 191 6.36 4.02 10.54
C HIS A 191 7.42 4.88 11.23
N ILE A 192 7.54 6.14 10.85
CA ILE A 192 8.55 7.05 11.39
C ILE A 192 8.00 7.73 12.65
N ILE A 193 8.71 7.57 13.78
CA ILE A 193 8.32 8.19 15.06
C ILE A 193 8.20 9.71 14.88
N GLY A 194 7.08 10.26 15.35
CA GLY A 194 6.78 11.69 15.25
C GLY A 194 6.45 12.14 13.83
N GLY A 195 6.20 11.23 12.90
CA GLY A 195 5.49 11.45 11.65
C GLY A 195 6.30 11.18 10.38
N ASN A 196 5.68 10.54 9.40
CA ASN A 196 6.28 10.15 8.14
C ASN A 196 6.71 11.32 7.27
N ASP A 197 6.02 12.46 7.34
CA ASP A 197 6.41 13.66 6.59
C ASP A 197 7.80 14.22 7.00
N ARG A 198 8.38 13.76 8.11
CA ARG A 198 9.76 14.08 8.50
C ARG A 198 10.77 13.68 7.43
N LEU A 199 10.52 12.57 6.72
CA LEU A 199 11.43 12.10 5.68
C LEU A 199 11.51 13.03 4.46
N PRO A 200 10.41 13.37 3.78
CA PRO A 200 10.48 14.34 2.68
C PRO A 200 10.98 15.71 3.13
N ASN A 201 10.68 16.15 4.37
CA ASN A 201 11.24 17.38 4.92
C ASN A 201 12.76 17.30 5.10
N ALA A 202 13.29 16.20 5.64
CA ALA A 202 14.73 15.97 5.77
C ALA A 202 15.44 15.92 4.40
N ILE A 203 14.80 15.30 3.40
CA ILE A 203 15.29 15.29 2.01
C ILE A 203 15.36 16.72 1.47
N ALA A 204 14.31 17.51 1.62
CA ALA A 204 14.25 18.89 1.15
C ALA A 204 15.34 19.78 1.79
N GLN A 205 15.53 19.65 3.12
CA GLN A 205 16.57 20.37 3.86
C GLN A 205 18.00 19.99 3.44
N ALA A 206 18.18 18.76 2.95
CA ALA A 206 19.48 18.29 2.48
C ALA A 206 19.82 18.75 1.06
N LEU A 207 18.90 19.38 0.32
CA LEU A 207 19.19 19.93 -1.00
C LEU A 207 19.97 21.26 -0.90
N PRO A 208 20.77 21.61 -1.92
CA PRO A 208 21.41 22.92 -1.98
C PRO A 208 20.39 24.06 -1.86
N ALA A 209 20.81 25.17 -1.26
CA ALA A 209 19.97 26.36 -1.18
C ALA A 209 19.53 26.82 -2.58
N GLY A 210 18.24 27.12 -2.74
CA GLY A 210 17.64 27.49 -4.02
C GLY A 210 17.23 26.33 -4.92
N SER A 211 17.53 25.07 -4.55
CA SER A 211 17.07 23.91 -5.33
C SER A 211 15.56 23.64 -5.23
N LEU A 212 14.86 24.14 -4.22
CA LEU A 212 13.41 23.94 -4.04
C LEU A 212 12.66 25.25 -4.24
N VAL A 213 11.71 25.25 -5.19
CA VAL A 213 10.85 26.40 -5.51
C VAL A 213 9.40 26.02 -5.26
N MET A 214 8.82 26.59 -4.19
CA MET A 214 7.45 26.32 -3.74
C MET A 214 6.40 27.12 -4.53
N GLY A 215 5.16 26.66 -4.54
CA GLY A 215 4.03 27.35 -5.19
C GLY A 215 4.13 27.38 -6.71
N ARG A 216 4.71 26.33 -7.32
CA ARG A 216 4.95 26.22 -8.76
C ARG A 216 4.25 25.00 -9.32
N GLU A 217 3.06 25.21 -9.85
CA GLU A 217 2.32 24.20 -10.60
C GLU A 217 2.87 24.10 -12.04
N LEU A 218 3.13 22.86 -12.48
CA LEU A 218 3.55 22.60 -13.86
C LEU A 218 2.32 22.60 -14.77
N VAL A 219 2.21 23.63 -15.61
CA VAL A 219 1.07 23.79 -16.54
C VAL A 219 1.36 23.24 -17.94
N ALA A 220 2.63 23.19 -18.36
CA ALA A 220 3.05 22.68 -19.66
C ALA A 220 4.55 22.35 -19.67
N VAL A 221 4.91 21.35 -20.48
CA VAL A 221 6.28 21.07 -20.94
C VAL A 221 6.31 21.30 -22.45
N ARG A 222 7.36 21.93 -22.95
CA ARG A 222 7.56 22.16 -24.38
C ARG A 222 8.68 21.29 -24.91
#